data_AF-K1MZG6-F1
#
_entry.id   AF-K1MZG6-F1
#
_cell.length_a   1.000
_cell.length_b   1.000
_cell.length_c   1.000
_cell.angle_alpha   90.00
_cell.angle_beta   90.00
_cell.angle_gamma   90.00
#
_symmetry.space_group_name_H-M   'P 1'
#
loop_
_entity.id
_entity.type
_entity.pdbx_description
1 polymer ?
#
loop_
_entity_poly.entity_id
_entity_poly.type
_entity_poly.pdbx_seq_one_letter_code
_entity_poly.pdbx_strand_id
1 'polypeptide(L)'
;MKLFIGIDVSSKDLQVAITDSENYQKPLLNQSFSNDLIGANEVKKIILQLAKQNSYDKVIIGMEATSIYSFHPAYFFANDEDLQKINLETDVINPKNTKRFHDVYEENKNDPTDAYYIAEYLRFGKYHVTIARQEEYLALQRLTRARYEITSSLTRAKQHFIETLYYRVNKLVTVDKDNIKTSIFGATMLSIVTDSKTIDEIAEMPIEDLIDYLQTKGRGRFSDPETLAKAIRKAVRGSYRLGKVMKDSIDAVLSVYYAEIKTNQKLIKNLDKAITDIVQTLPEERILQSIPGIGSVYSAGIIAEIGSIDRFDTEAQLAKYAGLAWRQKQSSNFDSEHKPMTKNGNHYLRYYLVEAANLIRQRDPVFRKYYQKKYDEAFYSPHKRACVLCARKLTRTIFTLLKNGQIYQTPR
;
A
#
# COMPACT_ATOMS: atom_id res chain seq x y z
N MET A 1 33.30 -2.25 -23.99
CA MET A 1 32.79 -0.86 -23.86
C MET A 1 31.35 -0.89 -23.34
N LYS A 2 30.89 0.12 -22.58
CA LYS A 2 29.48 0.23 -22.14
C LYS A 2 28.77 1.42 -22.79
N LEU A 3 27.49 1.25 -23.08
CA LEU A 3 26.59 2.30 -23.58
C LEU A 3 25.65 2.74 -22.46
N PHE A 4 25.55 4.04 -22.22
CA PHE A 4 24.70 4.64 -21.20
C PHE A 4 23.65 5.53 -21.86
N ILE A 5 22.40 5.33 -21.50
CA ILE A 5 21.27 6.08 -22.02
C ILE A 5 20.55 6.69 -20.84
N GLY A 6 20.54 8.01 -20.75
CA GLY A 6 19.73 8.73 -19.79
C GLY A 6 18.47 9.25 -20.45
N ILE A 7 17.34 9.06 -19.80
CA ILE A 7 16.04 9.50 -20.26
C ILE A 7 15.41 10.37 -19.17
N ASP A 8 15.29 11.67 -19.46
CA ASP A 8 14.39 12.52 -18.68
C ASP A 8 12.98 12.44 -19.26
N VAL A 9 12.01 12.14 -18.39
CA VAL A 9 10.67 11.72 -18.78
C VAL A 9 9.65 12.77 -18.36
N SER A 10 8.98 13.36 -19.34
CA SER A 10 7.84 14.26 -19.13
C SER A 10 6.51 13.58 -19.48
N SER A 11 5.40 14.29 -19.33
CA SER A 11 4.09 13.77 -19.73
C SER A 11 3.92 13.61 -21.24
N LYS A 12 4.72 14.33 -22.04
CA LYS A 12 4.63 14.36 -23.51
C LYS A 12 5.87 13.86 -24.21
N ASP A 13 7.02 13.97 -23.56
CA ASP A 13 8.33 13.83 -24.22
C ASP A 13 9.27 12.93 -23.42
N LEU A 14 10.16 12.26 -24.15
CA LEU A 14 11.33 11.55 -23.67
C LEU A 14 12.55 12.35 -24.15
N GLN A 15 13.18 13.13 -23.26
CA GLN A 15 14.48 13.71 -23.56
C GLN A 15 15.53 12.62 -23.38
N VAL A 16 16.25 12.27 -24.44
CA VAL A 16 17.19 11.15 -24.44
C VAL A 16 18.59 11.66 -24.71
N ALA A 17 19.52 11.27 -23.84
CA ALA A 17 20.95 11.45 -24.06
C ALA A 17 21.64 10.08 -24.06
N ILE A 18 22.54 9.85 -25.03
CA ILE A 18 23.30 8.62 -25.15
C ILE A 18 24.79 8.94 -25.12
N THR A 19 25.52 8.28 -24.22
CA THR A 19 26.98 8.37 -24.09
C THR A 19 27.58 6.97 -24.07
N ASP A 20 28.84 6.85 -24.46
CA ASP A 20 29.61 5.62 -24.28
C ASP A 20 30.75 5.85 -23.28
N SER A 21 31.52 4.79 -22.97
CA SER A 21 32.60 4.85 -21.99
C SER A 21 33.81 5.68 -22.43
N GLU A 22 33.96 5.94 -23.73
CA GLU A 22 35.12 6.60 -24.34
C GLU A 22 34.82 8.07 -24.73
N ASN A 23 33.57 8.37 -25.12
CA ASN A 23 33.07 9.64 -25.63
C ASN A 23 32.01 10.24 -24.69
N TYR A 24 32.30 10.35 -23.40
CA TYR A 24 31.35 10.90 -22.42
C TYR A 24 31.21 12.43 -22.50
N GLN A 25 32.25 13.15 -22.95
CA GLN A 25 32.25 14.62 -23.00
C GLN A 25 31.28 15.21 -24.04
N LYS A 26 30.91 14.42 -25.05
CA LYS A 26 29.94 14.83 -26.07
C LYS A 26 28.99 13.67 -26.35
N PRO A 27 27.69 13.79 -26.05
CA PRO A 27 26.76 12.69 -26.25
C PRO A 27 26.67 12.31 -27.73
N LEU A 28 26.60 11.01 -27.99
CA LEU A 28 26.35 10.41 -29.30
C LEU A 28 24.97 10.82 -29.85
N LEU A 29 24.03 11.07 -28.93
CA LEU A 29 22.71 11.60 -29.21
C LEU A 29 22.23 12.45 -28.03
N ASN A 30 21.60 13.58 -28.32
CA ASN A 30 20.85 14.37 -27.35
C ASN A 30 19.61 14.95 -28.06
N GLN A 31 18.46 14.28 -27.96
CA GLN A 31 17.25 14.61 -28.71
C GLN A 31 15.98 14.29 -27.93
N SER A 32 14.88 14.93 -28.31
CA SER A 32 13.55 14.72 -27.75
C SER A 32 12.73 13.78 -28.63
N PHE A 33 12.04 12.83 -28.02
CA PHE A 33 11.08 11.93 -28.66
C PHE A 33 9.72 12.04 -27.98
N SER A 34 8.65 11.58 -28.63
CA SER A 34 7.33 11.51 -27.99
C SER A 34 7.30 10.46 -26.87
N ASN A 35 6.64 10.75 -25.76
CA ASN A 35 6.34 9.78 -24.70
C ASN A 35 5.12 8.93 -25.07
N ASP A 36 5.29 8.13 -26.11
CA ASP A 36 4.34 7.14 -26.59
C ASP A 36 5.07 5.94 -27.19
N LEU A 37 4.33 4.98 -27.74
CA LEU A 37 4.90 3.80 -28.36
C LEU A 37 5.74 4.13 -29.60
N ILE A 38 5.42 5.20 -30.33
CA ILE A 38 6.16 5.59 -31.54
C ILE A 38 7.53 6.11 -31.14
N GLY A 39 7.60 7.09 -30.23
CA GLY A 39 8.86 7.65 -29.75
C GLY A 39 9.72 6.61 -29.03
N ALA A 40 9.12 5.74 -28.20
CA ALA A 40 9.87 4.64 -27.57
C ALA A 40 10.48 3.67 -28.60
N ASN A 41 9.78 3.38 -29.70
CA ASN A 41 10.31 2.56 -30.79
C ASN A 41 11.42 3.28 -31.59
N GLU A 42 11.34 4.59 -31.76
CA GLU A 42 12.43 5.38 -32.38
C GLU A 42 13.70 5.30 -31.54
N VAL A 43 13.58 5.49 -30.22
CA VAL A 43 14.69 5.32 -29.28
C VAL A 43 15.26 3.90 -29.34
N LYS A 44 14.40 2.86 -29.32
CA LYS A 44 14.81 1.46 -29.48
C LYS A 44 15.64 1.24 -30.76
N LYS A 45 15.17 1.75 -31.91
CA LYS A 45 15.87 1.60 -33.19
C LYS A 45 17.27 2.19 -33.15
N ILE A 46 17.42 3.37 -32.53
CA ILE A 46 18.72 4.04 -32.37
C ILE A 46 19.66 3.20 -31.50
N ILE A 47 19.17 2.70 -30.35
CA ILE A 47 19.96 1.87 -29.44
C ILE A 47 20.46 0.60 -30.16
N LEU A 48 19.56 -0.09 -30.87
CA LEU A 48 19.92 -1.30 -31.64
C LEU A 48 20.92 -0.99 -32.77
N GLN A 49 20.79 0.16 -33.42
CA GLN A 49 21.74 0.57 -34.46
C GLN A 49 23.13 0.84 -33.86
N LEU A 50 23.21 1.58 -32.75
CA LEU A 50 24.47 1.85 -32.05
C LEU A 50 25.13 0.56 -31.56
N ALA A 51 24.34 -0.38 -31.01
CA ALA A 51 24.81 -1.68 -30.55
C ALA A 51 25.26 -2.63 -31.67
N LYS A 52 24.78 -2.44 -32.90
CA LYS A 52 25.29 -3.15 -34.08
C LYS A 52 26.57 -2.55 -34.62
N GLN A 53 26.67 -1.21 -34.61
CA GLN A 53 27.84 -0.49 -35.11
C GLN A 53 29.05 -0.63 -34.18
N ASN A 54 28.82 -0.77 -32.88
CA ASN A 54 29.86 -0.85 -31.86
C ASN A 54 29.61 -2.08 -30.98
N SER A 55 30.68 -2.81 -30.63
CA SER A 55 30.58 -3.96 -29.71
C SER A 55 30.54 -3.47 -28.26
N TYR A 56 29.33 -3.28 -27.72
CA TYR A 56 29.13 -2.99 -26.30
C TYR A 56 28.95 -4.27 -25.49
N ASP A 57 29.65 -4.36 -24.35
CA ASP A 57 29.53 -5.49 -23.40
C ASP A 57 28.21 -5.41 -22.62
N LYS A 58 27.70 -4.18 -22.47
CA LYS A 58 26.51 -3.87 -21.66
C LYS A 58 25.88 -2.56 -22.10
N VAL A 59 24.55 -2.55 -22.13
CA VAL A 59 23.75 -1.35 -22.39
C VAL A 59 22.93 -1.02 -21.15
N ILE A 60 22.92 0.23 -20.72
CA ILE A 60 22.25 0.64 -19.49
C ILE A 60 21.36 1.84 -19.80
N ILE A 61 20.05 1.67 -19.64
CA ILE A 61 19.07 2.76 -19.67
C ILE A 61 18.77 3.17 -18.24
N GLY A 62 18.82 4.47 -17.97
CA GLY A 62 18.38 5.07 -16.72
C GLY A 62 17.33 6.13 -17.00
N MET A 63 16.33 6.21 -16.13
CA MET A 63 15.39 7.31 -16.12
C MET A 63 15.07 7.72 -14.69
N GLU A 64 14.77 8.98 -14.47
CA GLU A 64 14.30 9.41 -13.16
C GLU A 64 12.88 8.89 -12.89
N ALA A 65 12.58 8.63 -11.61
CA ALA A 65 11.22 8.34 -11.16
C ALA A 65 10.33 9.62 -11.23
N THR A 66 10.09 10.14 -12.42
CA THR A 66 9.26 11.33 -12.66
C THR A 66 7.78 10.96 -12.68
N SER A 67 7.13 11.06 -11.51
CA SER A 67 5.70 10.76 -11.36
C SER A 67 5.35 9.36 -11.91
N ILE A 68 4.19 9.22 -12.57
CA ILE A 68 3.76 8.02 -13.28
C ILE A 68 4.38 7.89 -14.69
N TYR A 69 4.96 8.96 -15.22
CA TYR A 69 5.34 9.04 -16.64
C TYR A 69 6.49 8.12 -17.02
N SER A 70 7.40 7.87 -16.08
CA SER A 70 8.52 6.92 -16.28
C SER A 70 8.09 5.45 -16.29
N PHE A 71 6.86 5.12 -15.86
CA PHE A 71 6.42 3.72 -15.78
C PHE A 71 6.38 3.02 -17.15
N HIS A 72 5.71 3.63 -18.13
CA HIS A 72 5.56 3.03 -19.47
C HIS A 72 6.88 2.86 -20.22
N PRO A 73 7.75 3.89 -20.34
CA PRO A 73 9.05 3.72 -20.99
C PRO A 73 9.93 2.72 -20.23
N ALA A 74 9.98 2.75 -18.88
CA ALA A 74 10.74 1.76 -18.11
C ALA A 74 10.26 0.34 -18.40
N TYR A 75 8.94 0.12 -18.43
CA TYR A 75 8.36 -1.18 -18.70
C TYR A 75 8.64 -1.63 -20.14
N PHE A 76 8.50 -0.73 -21.11
CA PHE A 76 8.77 -1.02 -22.53
C PHE A 76 10.22 -1.44 -22.74
N PHE A 77 11.19 -0.64 -22.28
CA PHE A 77 12.60 -0.92 -22.52
C PHE A 77 13.10 -2.16 -21.75
N ALA A 78 12.57 -2.43 -20.56
CA ALA A 78 12.97 -3.60 -19.78
C ALA A 78 12.44 -4.94 -20.33
N ASN A 79 11.28 -4.92 -21.02
CA ASN A 79 10.61 -6.14 -21.49
C ASN A 79 10.67 -6.33 -23.01
N ASP A 80 11.36 -5.46 -23.74
CA ASP A 80 11.51 -5.62 -25.19
C ASP A 80 12.49 -6.75 -25.54
N GLU A 81 12.04 -7.71 -26.35
CA GLU A 81 12.81 -8.90 -26.70
C GLU A 81 14.12 -8.60 -27.45
N ASP A 82 14.16 -7.55 -28.26
CA ASP A 82 15.37 -7.21 -29.03
C ASP A 82 16.39 -6.49 -28.16
N LEU A 83 15.93 -5.66 -27.23
CA LEU A 83 16.80 -4.99 -26.26
C LEU A 83 17.38 -5.98 -25.24
N GLN A 84 16.63 -7.02 -24.84
CA GLN A 84 17.17 -8.06 -23.96
C GLN A 84 18.32 -8.85 -24.61
N LYS A 85 18.32 -9.02 -25.94
CA LYS A 85 19.40 -9.73 -26.67
C LYS A 85 20.74 -8.99 -26.63
N ILE A 86 20.75 -7.69 -26.35
CA ILE A 86 21.97 -6.86 -26.29
C ILE A 86 22.45 -6.59 -24.86
N ASN A 87 22.07 -7.44 -23.89
CA ASN A 87 22.45 -7.31 -22.48
C ASN A 87 22.08 -5.93 -21.90
N LEU A 88 20.86 -5.49 -22.21
CA LEU A 88 20.33 -4.22 -21.73
C LEU A 88 19.77 -4.34 -20.31
N GLU A 89 20.15 -3.40 -19.45
CA GLU A 89 19.54 -3.20 -18.14
C GLU A 89 18.81 -1.86 -18.10
N THR A 90 17.66 -1.82 -17.42
CA THR A 90 16.89 -0.60 -17.18
C THR A 90 16.87 -0.28 -15.69
N ASP A 91 17.18 0.96 -15.33
CA ASP A 91 17.05 1.47 -13.96
C ASP A 91 16.11 2.68 -13.89
N VAL A 92 15.30 2.71 -12.82
CA VAL A 92 14.46 3.86 -12.48
C VAL A 92 15.04 4.50 -11.22
N ILE A 93 15.80 5.57 -11.44
CA ILE A 93 16.65 6.20 -10.44
C ILE A 93 15.81 7.10 -9.54
N ASN A 94 16.15 7.12 -8.25
CA ASN A 94 15.55 8.06 -7.30
C ASN A 94 15.92 9.50 -7.70
N PRO A 95 14.94 10.40 -7.92
CA PRO A 95 15.20 11.79 -8.31
C PRO A 95 16.10 12.55 -7.32
N LYS A 96 16.14 12.13 -6.05
CA LYS A 96 17.06 12.73 -5.05
C LYS A 96 18.51 12.39 -5.32
N ASN A 97 18.79 11.24 -5.92
CA ASN A 97 20.16 10.80 -6.20
C ASN A 97 20.72 11.51 -7.43
N THR A 98 19.93 11.55 -8.51
CA THR A 98 20.27 12.29 -9.72
C THR A 98 20.36 13.78 -9.45
N LYS A 99 19.41 14.37 -8.70
CA LYS A 99 19.51 15.78 -8.28
C LYS A 99 20.80 16.07 -7.51
N ARG A 100 21.16 15.24 -6.52
CA ARG A 100 22.41 15.44 -5.77
C ARG A 100 23.65 15.30 -6.65
N PHE A 101 23.58 14.47 -7.68
CA PHE A 101 24.66 14.33 -8.65
C PHE A 101 24.73 15.58 -9.53
N HIS A 102 23.60 16.02 -10.07
CA HIS A 102 23.47 17.27 -10.81
C HIS A 102 24.02 18.46 -10.02
N ASP A 103 23.58 18.67 -8.77
CA ASP A 103 24.02 19.77 -7.90
C ASP A 103 25.56 19.79 -7.66
N VAL A 104 26.26 18.66 -7.83
CA VAL A 104 27.72 18.55 -7.64
C VAL A 104 28.50 18.79 -8.94
N TYR A 105 27.91 18.46 -10.10
CA TYR A 105 28.60 18.44 -11.40
C TYR A 105 28.05 19.45 -12.42
N GLU A 106 27.03 20.23 -12.06
CA GLU A 106 26.51 21.32 -12.89
C GLU A 106 27.52 22.48 -12.91
N GLU A 107 28.28 22.61 -14.01
CA GLU A 107 29.29 23.66 -14.14
C GLU A 107 28.72 24.97 -14.74
N ASN A 108 27.63 24.93 -15.53
CA ASN A 108 26.91 26.11 -16.05
C ASN A 108 25.49 25.78 -16.56
N LYS A 109 24.56 26.75 -16.46
CA LYS A 109 23.17 26.67 -16.97
C LYS A 109 23.01 26.57 -18.50
N ASN A 110 24.11 26.66 -19.25
CA ASN A 110 24.14 26.62 -20.72
C ASN A 110 24.60 25.26 -21.26
N ASP A 111 24.62 24.23 -20.41
CA ASP A 111 25.21 22.92 -20.65
C ASP A 111 24.22 21.80 -20.22
N PRO A 112 24.49 20.53 -20.55
CA PRO A 112 23.58 19.57 -21.20
C PRO A 112 22.31 19.18 -20.42
N THR A 113 21.33 18.63 -21.15
CA THR A 113 19.98 18.26 -20.66
C THR A 113 20.00 17.34 -19.43
N ASP A 114 18.94 17.33 -18.63
CA ASP A 114 18.79 16.41 -17.47
C ASP A 114 19.04 14.94 -17.86
N ALA A 115 18.62 14.56 -19.08
CA ALA A 115 18.90 13.27 -19.69
C ALA A 115 20.40 12.93 -19.74
N TYR A 116 21.28 13.89 -20.04
CA TYR A 116 22.72 13.68 -20.05
C TYR A 116 23.26 13.40 -18.64
N TYR A 117 22.83 14.16 -17.64
CA TYR A 117 23.26 13.90 -16.26
C TYR A 117 22.78 12.56 -15.74
N ILE A 118 21.62 12.08 -16.20
CA ILE A 118 21.17 10.71 -15.94
C ILE A 118 22.13 9.70 -16.57
N ALA A 119 22.53 9.88 -17.84
CA ALA A 119 23.50 9.00 -18.50
C ALA A 119 24.85 8.98 -17.78
N GLU A 120 25.34 10.15 -17.38
CA GLU A 120 26.58 10.27 -16.58
C GLU A 120 26.45 9.61 -15.21
N TYR A 121 25.32 9.77 -14.52
CA TYR A 121 25.07 9.10 -13.24
C TYR A 121 25.21 7.57 -13.36
N LEU A 122 24.69 6.98 -14.46
CA LEU A 122 24.84 5.55 -14.75
C LEU A 122 26.31 5.18 -15.00
N ARG A 123 27.06 6.03 -15.70
CA ARG A 123 28.49 5.82 -16.01
C ARG A 123 29.35 5.66 -14.76
N PHE A 124 29.04 6.41 -13.69
CA PHE A 124 29.71 6.27 -12.39
C PHE A 124 29.35 4.98 -11.63
N GLY A 125 28.49 4.12 -12.19
CA GLY A 125 28.17 2.81 -11.63
C GLY A 125 27.28 2.85 -10.38
N LYS A 126 26.63 3.99 -10.11
CA LYS A 126 25.72 4.17 -8.96
C LYS A 126 24.27 3.83 -9.28
N TYR A 127 24.04 2.87 -10.16
CA TYR A 127 22.70 2.42 -10.50
C TYR A 127 22.42 1.07 -9.85
N HIS A 128 21.15 0.80 -9.56
CA HIS A 128 20.74 -0.52 -9.15
C HIS A 128 20.12 -1.19 -10.37
N VAL A 129 20.38 -2.47 -10.60
CA VAL A 129 19.51 -3.18 -11.53
C VAL A 129 18.16 -3.23 -10.84
N THR A 130 17.24 -2.35 -11.26
CA THR A 130 15.84 -2.51 -10.90
C THR A 130 15.44 -3.80 -11.58
N ILE A 131 15.52 -4.92 -10.84
CA ILE A 131 15.01 -6.21 -11.31
C ILE A 131 13.63 -5.89 -11.83
N ALA A 132 13.46 -6.01 -13.16
CA ALA A 132 12.20 -5.77 -13.82
C ALA A 132 11.19 -6.58 -13.01
N ARG A 133 10.36 -5.88 -12.25
CA ARG A 133 9.36 -6.55 -11.44
C ARG A 133 8.52 -7.28 -12.47
N GLN A 134 8.52 -8.61 -12.42
CA GLN A 134 7.72 -9.41 -13.35
C GLN A 134 6.29 -8.84 -13.32
N GLU A 135 5.63 -8.86 -14.47
CA GLU A 135 4.36 -8.17 -14.69
C GLU A 135 3.35 -8.40 -13.55
N GLU A 136 3.33 -9.62 -13.03
CA GLU A 136 2.51 -10.08 -11.93
C GLU A 136 2.73 -9.26 -10.64
N TYR A 137 3.98 -8.93 -10.28
CA TYR A 137 4.30 -8.13 -9.10
C TYR A 137 3.84 -6.68 -9.25
N LEU A 138 3.95 -6.11 -10.46
CA LEU A 138 3.47 -4.76 -10.75
C LEU A 138 1.94 -4.70 -10.72
N ALA A 139 1.28 -5.68 -11.33
CA ALA A 139 -0.16 -5.83 -11.31
C ALA A 139 -0.67 -5.99 -9.87
N LEU A 140 -0.08 -6.91 -9.09
CA LEU A 140 -0.39 -7.09 -7.67
C LEU A 140 -0.17 -5.82 -6.87
N GLN A 141 0.90 -5.06 -7.13
CA GLN A 141 1.15 -3.80 -6.44
C GLN A 141 0.02 -2.79 -6.71
N ARG A 142 -0.47 -2.70 -7.96
CA ARG A 142 -1.59 -1.83 -8.30
C ARG A 142 -2.87 -2.24 -7.61
N LEU A 143 -3.21 -3.53 -7.65
CA LEU A 143 -4.41 -4.05 -7.01
C LEU A 143 -4.38 -3.88 -5.49
N THR A 144 -3.26 -4.21 -4.84
CA THR A 144 -3.09 -4.10 -3.39
C THR A 144 -3.08 -2.64 -2.92
N ARG A 145 -2.45 -1.71 -3.66
CA ARG A 145 -2.51 -0.28 -3.34
C ARG A 145 -3.91 0.29 -3.53
N ALA A 146 -4.61 -0.05 -4.61
CA ALA A 146 -6.01 0.34 -4.80
C ALA A 146 -6.90 -0.17 -3.66
N ARG A 147 -6.70 -1.42 -3.24
CA ARG A 147 -7.43 -1.99 -2.12
C ARG A 147 -7.19 -1.25 -0.81
N TYR A 148 -5.94 -0.85 -0.54
CA TYR A 148 -5.60 -0.02 0.61
C TYR A 148 -6.35 1.32 0.58
N GLU A 149 -6.39 1.99 -0.57
CA GLU A 149 -7.09 3.27 -0.72
C GLU A 149 -8.60 3.14 -0.50
N ILE A 150 -9.24 2.12 -1.10
CA ILE A 150 -10.67 1.88 -0.90
C ILE A 150 -10.98 1.47 0.55
N THR A 151 -10.10 0.72 1.21
CA THR A 151 -10.24 0.37 2.64
C THR A 151 -10.14 1.62 3.53
N SER A 152 -9.23 2.54 3.18
CA SER A 152 -9.10 3.83 3.85
C SER A 152 -10.34 4.70 3.63
N SER A 153 -10.89 4.72 2.41
CA SER A 153 -12.14 5.42 2.10
C SER A 153 -13.33 4.84 2.86
N LEU A 154 -13.45 3.51 2.92
CA LEU A 154 -14.47 2.83 3.73
C LEU A 154 -14.39 3.24 5.20
N THR A 155 -13.18 3.34 5.75
CA THR A 155 -12.96 3.73 7.15
C THR A 155 -13.41 5.18 7.39
N ARG A 156 -13.07 6.11 6.48
CA ARG A 156 -13.52 7.51 6.54
C ARG A 156 -15.03 7.64 6.41
N ALA A 157 -15.64 6.96 5.43
CA ALA A 157 -17.08 6.95 5.23
C ALA A 157 -17.84 6.42 6.46
N LYS A 158 -17.32 5.36 7.09
CA LYS A 158 -17.85 4.85 8.36
C LYS A 158 -17.76 5.87 9.49
N GLN A 159 -16.64 6.57 9.61
CA GLN A 159 -16.46 7.60 10.63
C GLN A 159 -17.46 8.75 10.43
N HIS A 160 -17.58 9.27 9.21
CA HIS A 160 -18.56 10.31 8.90
C HIS A 160 -20.00 9.84 9.09
N PHE A 161 -20.32 8.60 8.72
CA PHE A 161 -21.64 8.02 9.00
C PHE A 161 -21.94 8.01 10.51
N ILE A 162 -20.97 7.63 11.36
CA ILE A 162 -21.14 7.66 12.83
C ILE A 162 -21.35 9.08 13.34
N GLU A 163 -20.56 10.05 12.86
CA GLU A 163 -20.67 11.46 13.23
C GLU A 163 -22.03 12.03 12.83
N THR A 164 -22.49 11.73 11.62
CA THR A 164 -23.82 12.12 11.15
C THR A 164 -24.93 11.43 11.95
N LEU A 165 -24.77 10.13 12.23
CA LEU A 165 -25.73 9.35 13.03
C LEU A 165 -25.83 9.89 14.45
N TYR A 166 -24.76 10.45 15.01
CA TYR A 166 -24.78 11.06 16.33
C TYR A 166 -25.80 12.21 16.40
N TYR A 167 -25.90 13.05 15.37
CA TYR A 167 -26.92 14.10 15.34
C TYR A 167 -28.34 13.53 15.29
N ARG A 168 -28.54 12.36 14.66
CA ARG A 168 -29.85 11.73 14.54
C ARG A 168 -30.27 10.94 15.78
N VAL A 169 -29.37 10.11 16.33
CA VAL A 169 -29.61 9.17 17.43
C VAL A 169 -28.36 9.06 18.31
N ASN A 170 -28.01 10.13 19.01
CA ASN A 170 -26.77 10.21 19.80
C ASN A 170 -26.59 9.07 20.81
N LYS A 171 -27.69 8.58 21.42
CA LYS A 171 -27.60 7.46 22.34
C LYS A 171 -27.26 6.17 21.64
N LEU A 172 -27.71 5.92 20.40
CA LEU A 172 -27.37 4.69 19.66
C LEU A 172 -25.87 4.58 19.38
N VAL A 173 -25.19 5.71 19.17
CA VAL A 173 -23.73 5.79 18.97
C VAL A 173 -22.96 5.65 20.29
N THR A 174 -23.53 6.14 21.40
CA THR A 174 -22.88 6.17 22.71
C THR A 174 -23.32 5.03 23.64
N VAL A 175 -24.21 4.12 23.22
CA VAL A 175 -24.58 2.96 24.04
C VAL A 175 -23.33 2.15 24.31
N ASP A 176 -23.20 1.76 25.58
CA ASP A 176 -22.18 0.83 26.01
C ASP A 176 -22.17 -0.42 25.12
N LYS A 177 -20.97 -0.80 24.65
CA LYS A 177 -20.78 -2.00 23.82
C LYS A 177 -21.22 -3.27 24.56
N ASP A 178 -21.31 -3.21 25.89
CA ASP A 178 -21.80 -4.30 26.71
C ASP A 178 -23.31 -4.56 26.55
N ASN A 179 -24.08 -3.52 26.18
CA ASN A 179 -25.54 -3.62 25.99
C ASN A 179 -25.97 -3.85 24.53
N ILE A 180 -25.20 -3.36 23.55
CA ILE A 180 -25.43 -3.64 22.12
C ILE A 180 -24.21 -4.36 21.56
N LYS A 181 -24.28 -5.69 21.52
CA LYS A 181 -23.22 -6.57 20.99
C LYS A 181 -23.19 -6.67 19.46
N THR A 182 -23.93 -5.81 18.76
CA THR A 182 -24.04 -5.79 17.29
C THR A 182 -23.34 -4.56 16.72
N SER A 183 -22.61 -4.75 15.62
CA SER A 183 -22.01 -3.63 14.88
C SER A 183 -23.09 -2.74 14.24
N ILE A 184 -22.96 -1.41 14.42
CA ILE A 184 -23.80 -0.39 13.74
C ILE A 184 -23.73 -0.56 12.20
N PHE A 185 -22.61 -1.08 11.69
CA PHE A 185 -22.43 -1.35 10.25
C PHE A 185 -22.90 -2.74 9.81
N GLY A 186 -23.54 -3.52 10.70
CA GLY A 186 -24.21 -4.75 10.32
C GLY A 186 -25.39 -4.45 9.38
N ALA A 187 -25.71 -5.36 8.46
CA ALA A 187 -26.75 -5.13 7.44
C ALA A 187 -28.10 -4.72 8.06
N THR A 188 -28.49 -5.35 9.17
CA THR A 188 -29.71 -5.04 9.93
C THR A 188 -29.65 -3.66 10.59
N MET A 189 -28.53 -3.32 11.24
CA MET A 189 -28.39 -2.01 11.90
C MET A 189 -28.34 -0.87 10.89
N LEU A 190 -27.67 -1.07 9.76
CA LEU A 190 -27.69 -0.12 8.67
C LEU A 190 -29.10 0.03 8.10
N SER A 191 -29.85 -1.05 7.87
CA SER A 191 -31.24 -0.90 7.40
C SER A 191 -32.09 -0.13 8.39
N ILE A 192 -31.96 -0.37 9.70
CA ILE A 192 -32.69 0.39 10.72
C ILE A 192 -32.39 1.89 10.66
N VAL A 193 -31.12 2.25 10.46
CA VAL A 193 -30.68 3.63 10.51
C VAL A 193 -30.92 4.37 9.17
N THR A 194 -31.07 3.64 8.06
CA THR A 194 -31.20 4.23 6.71
C THR A 194 -32.57 4.07 6.08
N ASP A 195 -33.42 3.16 6.57
CA ASP A 195 -34.78 2.98 6.06
C ASP A 195 -35.66 4.14 6.56
N SER A 196 -36.45 4.71 5.65
CA SER A 196 -37.21 5.94 5.88
C SER A 196 -38.43 5.75 6.79
N LYS A 197 -38.70 4.52 7.25
CA LYS A 197 -39.62 4.20 8.34
C LYS A 197 -38.93 4.52 9.66
N THR A 198 -39.23 5.71 10.15
CA THR A 198 -38.27 6.53 10.87
C THR A 198 -37.91 5.98 12.24
N ILE A 199 -36.73 6.32 12.75
CA ILE A 199 -36.34 6.17 14.17
C ILE A 199 -37.47 6.60 15.14
N ASP A 200 -38.32 7.54 14.73
CA ASP A 200 -39.49 7.97 15.50
C ASP A 200 -40.59 6.89 15.54
N GLU A 201 -40.80 6.12 14.47
CA GLU A 201 -41.66 4.92 14.48
C GLU A 201 -41.08 3.83 15.38
N ILE A 202 -39.76 3.61 15.38
CA ILE A 202 -39.10 2.65 16.28
C ILE A 202 -39.29 3.05 17.75
N ALA A 203 -39.36 4.35 18.04
CA ALA A 203 -39.63 4.83 19.39
C ALA A 203 -41.01 4.38 19.88
N GLU A 204 -42.01 4.33 19.00
CA GLU A 204 -43.40 4.02 19.34
C GLU A 204 -43.78 2.55 19.07
N MET A 205 -42.96 1.83 18.30
CA MET A 205 -43.20 0.44 17.91
C MET A 205 -43.33 -0.49 19.14
N PRO A 206 -44.34 -1.38 19.16
CA PRO A 206 -44.40 -2.50 20.11
C PRO A 206 -43.10 -3.31 20.10
N ILE A 207 -42.72 -3.87 21.25
CA ILE A 207 -41.40 -4.51 21.34
C ILE A 207 -41.36 -5.80 20.52
N GLU A 208 -42.50 -6.48 20.44
CA GLU A 208 -42.74 -7.71 19.70
C GLU A 208 -42.53 -7.49 18.19
N ASP A 209 -43.07 -6.40 17.65
CA ASP A 209 -42.91 -6.04 16.23
C ASP A 209 -41.45 -5.68 15.90
N LEU A 210 -40.76 -5.00 16.82
CA LEU A 210 -39.34 -4.69 16.64
C LEU A 210 -38.48 -5.96 16.68
N ILE A 211 -38.82 -6.92 17.53
CA ILE A 211 -38.14 -8.24 17.59
C ILE A 211 -38.33 -8.99 16.27
N ASP A 212 -39.56 -9.05 15.75
CA ASP A 212 -39.85 -9.72 14.48
C ASP A 212 -39.13 -9.04 13.31
N TYR A 213 -39.15 -7.71 13.26
CA TYR A 213 -38.41 -6.93 12.27
C TYR A 213 -36.90 -7.24 12.31
N LEU A 214 -36.30 -7.24 13.51
CA LEU A 214 -34.89 -7.57 13.70
C LEU A 214 -34.57 -9.00 13.28
N GLN A 215 -35.40 -9.97 13.64
CA GLN A 215 -35.18 -11.37 13.28
C GLN A 215 -35.32 -11.61 11.78
N THR A 216 -36.33 -11.01 11.14
CA THR A 216 -36.55 -11.08 9.70
C THR A 216 -35.37 -10.47 8.93
N LYS A 217 -34.94 -9.25 9.28
CA LYS A 217 -33.81 -8.58 8.62
C LYS A 217 -32.46 -9.20 8.98
N GLY A 218 -32.32 -9.71 10.20
CA GLY A 218 -31.16 -10.46 10.68
C GLY A 218 -31.05 -11.88 10.14
N ARG A 219 -32.09 -12.38 9.46
CA ARG A 219 -32.21 -13.77 8.99
C ARG A 219 -31.99 -14.79 10.11
N GLY A 220 -32.58 -14.56 11.29
CA GLY A 220 -32.47 -15.52 12.40
C GLY A 220 -31.16 -15.45 13.20
N ARG A 221 -30.24 -14.53 12.90
CA ARG A 221 -28.85 -14.58 13.42
C ARG A 221 -28.64 -13.92 14.77
N PHE A 222 -29.64 -13.25 15.32
CA PHE A 222 -29.53 -12.63 16.65
C PHE A 222 -29.83 -13.67 17.72
N SER A 223 -28.82 -13.99 18.53
CA SER A 223 -28.93 -14.95 19.63
C SER A 223 -29.89 -14.49 20.73
N ASP A 224 -30.05 -13.19 20.90
CA ASP A 224 -30.96 -12.56 21.84
C ASP A 224 -31.58 -11.30 21.20
N PRO A 225 -32.63 -11.45 20.38
CA PRO A 225 -33.27 -10.34 19.68
C PRO A 225 -34.04 -9.43 20.65
N GLU A 226 -34.52 -9.96 21.77
CA GLU A 226 -35.33 -9.22 22.74
C GLU A 226 -34.48 -8.17 23.46
N THR A 227 -33.33 -8.58 23.98
CA THR A 227 -32.39 -7.64 24.62
C THR A 227 -31.91 -6.59 23.62
N LEU A 228 -31.63 -6.98 22.37
CA LEU A 228 -31.23 -6.06 21.31
C LEU A 228 -32.33 -5.05 20.98
N ALA A 229 -33.57 -5.51 20.80
CA ALA A 229 -34.73 -4.65 20.53
C ALA A 229 -34.95 -3.64 21.68
N LYS A 230 -34.89 -4.11 22.92
CA LYS A 230 -35.03 -3.26 24.12
C LYS A 230 -33.93 -2.21 24.18
N ALA A 231 -32.68 -2.59 23.91
CA ALA A 231 -31.54 -1.67 23.90
C ALA A 231 -31.67 -0.61 22.79
N ILE A 232 -32.03 -1.01 21.57
CA ILE A 232 -32.25 -0.09 20.44
C ILE A 232 -33.37 0.89 20.76
N ARG A 233 -34.55 0.39 21.18
CA ARG A 233 -35.70 1.25 21.51
C ARG A 233 -35.39 2.22 22.65
N LYS A 234 -34.68 1.76 23.68
CA LYS A 234 -34.21 2.63 24.79
C LYS A 234 -33.28 3.72 24.29
N ALA A 235 -32.31 3.39 23.43
CA ALA A 235 -31.39 4.37 22.86
C ALA A 235 -32.13 5.40 21.98
N VAL A 236 -33.05 4.94 21.15
CA VAL A 236 -33.89 5.80 20.31
C VAL A 236 -34.75 6.76 21.15
N ARG A 237 -35.44 6.26 22.18
CA ARG A 237 -36.25 7.09 23.09
C ARG A 237 -35.41 8.08 23.90
N GLY A 238 -34.19 7.68 24.30
CA GLY A 238 -33.27 8.53 25.06
C GLY A 238 -32.45 9.52 24.24
N SER A 239 -32.59 9.55 22.91
CA SER A 239 -31.86 10.46 22.03
C SER A 239 -32.58 11.80 21.85
N TYR A 240 -31.84 12.87 21.58
CA TYR A 240 -32.42 14.18 21.29
C TYR A 240 -33.28 14.15 20.02
N ARG A 241 -34.32 14.99 19.97
CA ARG A 241 -35.18 15.18 18.79
C ARG A 241 -34.77 16.44 18.06
N LEU A 242 -34.78 16.37 16.74
CA LEU A 242 -34.47 17.49 15.85
C LEU A 242 -35.74 17.93 15.11
N GLY A 243 -35.80 19.21 14.76
CA GLY A 243 -36.85 19.72 13.86
C GLY A 243 -36.78 19.05 12.48
N LYS A 244 -37.93 18.98 11.80
CA LYS A 244 -38.09 18.26 10.53
C LYS A 244 -37.02 18.60 9.48
N VAL A 245 -36.73 19.89 9.28
CA VAL A 245 -35.75 20.35 8.28
C VAL A 245 -34.35 19.77 8.53
N MET A 246 -33.88 19.81 9.78
CA MET A 246 -32.57 19.28 10.15
C MET A 246 -32.55 17.75 10.05
N LYS A 247 -33.61 17.09 10.51
CA LYS A 247 -33.80 15.64 10.40
C LYS A 247 -33.72 15.18 8.94
N ASP A 248 -34.51 15.77 8.05
CA ASP A 248 -34.57 15.40 6.63
C ASP A 248 -33.19 15.60 5.97
N SER A 249 -32.46 16.65 6.35
CA SER A 249 -31.10 16.92 5.86
C SER A 249 -30.09 15.85 6.33
N ILE A 250 -30.16 15.45 7.61
CA ILE A 250 -29.31 14.40 8.17
C ILE A 250 -29.61 13.05 7.51
N ASP A 251 -30.89 12.70 7.33
CA ASP A 251 -31.31 11.44 6.70
C ASP A 251 -30.79 11.35 5.25
N ALA A 252 -30.77 12.47 4.51
CA ALA A 252 -30.15 12.54 3.20
C ALA A 252 -28.63 12.30 3.24
N VAL A 253 -27.91 12.91 4.19
CA VAL A 253 -26.45 12.72 4.34
C VAL A 253 -26.10 11.29 4.77
N LEU A 254 -26.87 10.69 5.69
CA LEU A 254 -26.73 9.28 6.09
C LEU A 254 -26.87 8.34 4.88
N SER A 255 -27.84 8.62 4.00
CA SER A 255 -28.08 7.83 2.80
C SER A 255 -26.89 7.87 1.83
N VAL A 256 -26.22 9.02 1.69
CA VAL A 256 -25.00 9.17 0.88
C VAL A 256 -23.86 8.31 1.43
N TYR A 257 -23.53 8.45 2.72
CA TYR A 257 -22.45 7.68 3.32
C TYR A 257 -22.76 6.18 3.38
N TYR A 258 -24.02 5.79 3.54
CA TYR A 258 -24.42 4.40 3.46
C TYR A 258 -24.17 3.80 2.07
N ALA A 259 -24.55 4.52 1.00
CA ALA A 259 -24.29 4.10 -0.37
C ALA A 259 -22.77 3.98 -0.63
N GLU A 260 -21.98 4.92 -0.13
CA GLU A 260 -20.52 4.88 -0.21
C GLU A 260 -19.93 3.65 0.53
N ILE A 261 -20.38 3.39 1.77
CA ILE A 261 -19.94 2.22 2.56
C ILE A 261 -20.23 0.92 1.81
N LYS A 262 -21.44 0.76 1.28
CA LYS A 262 -21.83 -0.44 0.51
C LYS A 262 -21.00 -0.60 -0.76
N THR A 263 -20.78 0.50 -1.46
CA THR A 263 -19.98 0.50 -2.69
C THR A 263 -18.54 0.11 -2.40
N ASN A 264 -17.90 0.74 -1.41
CA ASN A 264 -16.52 0.43 -1.02
C ASN A 264 -16.38 -1.03 -0.54
N GLN A 265 -17.34 -1.57 0.21
CA GLN A 265 -17.35 -2.99 0.58
C GLN A 265 -17.40 -3.92 -0.64
N LYS A 266 -18.20 -3.60 -1.66
CA LYS A 266 -18.27 -4.35 -2.91
C LYS A 266 -16.95 -4.25 -3.69
N LEU A 267 -16.40 -3.05 -3.82
CA LEU A 267 -15.13 -2.82 -4.52
C LEU A 267 -13.96 -3.57 -3.86
N ILE A 268 -13.89 -3.59 -2.53
CA ILE A 268 -12.87 -4.38 -1.80
C ILE A 268 -12.98 -5.87 -2.13
N LYS A 269 -14.19 -6.44 -2.18
CA LYS A 269 -14.38 -7.87 -2.54
C LYS A 269 -13.94 -8.17 -3.98
N ASN A 270 -14.21 -7.25 -4.91
CA ASN A 270 -13.75 -7.40 -6.30
C ASN A 270 -12.22 -7.39 -6.37
N LEU A 271 -11.58 -6.48 -5.63
CA LEU A 271 -10.12 -6.41 -5.54
C LEU A 271 -9.54 -7.63 -4.82
N ASP A 272 -10.16 -8.13 -3.75
CA ASP A 272 -9.75 -9.35 -3.06
C ASP A 272 -9.68 -10.55 -4.03
N LYS A 273 -10.70 -10.68 -4.89
CA LYS A 273 -10.73 -11.73 -5.92
C LYS A 273 -9.58 -11.55 -6.92
N ALA A 274 -9.45 -10.37 -7.52
CA ALA A 274 -8.41 -10.09 -8.50
C ALA A 274 -6.99 -10.26 -7.93
N ILE A 275 -6.78 -9.89 -6.66
CA ILE A 275 -5.52 -10.11 -5.95
C ILE A 275 -5.26 -11.60 -5.79
N THR A 276 -6.24 -12.36 -5.33
CA THR A 276 -6.13 -13.82 -5.12
C THR A 276 -5.81 -14.53 -6.43
N ASP A 277 -6.46 -14.14 -7.52
CA ASP A 277 -6.29 -14.75 -8.84
C ASP A 277 -4.84 -14.67 -9.34
N ILE A 278 -4.12 -13.57 -9.05
CA ILE A 278 -2.71 -13.38 -9.43
C ILE A 278 -1.76 -13.97 -8.39
N VAL A 279 -1.95 -13.72 -7.10
CA VAL A 279 -0.94 -14.11 -6.09
C VAL A 279 -0.77 -15.63 -5.98
N GLN A 280 -1.81 -16.40 -6.28
CA GLN A 280 -1.76 -17.88 -6.28
C GLN A 280 -0.86 -18.49 -7.35
N THR A 281 -0.46 -17.72 -8.35
CA THR A 281 0.51 -18.18 -9.36
C THR A 281 1.95 -18.01 -8.87
N LEU A 282 2.18 -17.27 -7.78
CA LEU A 282 3.50 -16.95 -7.28
C LEU A 282 3.98 -17.95 -6.21
N PRO A 283 5.20 -18.50 -6.33
CA PRO A 283 5.73 -19.47 -5.36
C PRO A 283 5.87 -18.88 -3.95
N GLU A 284 6.12 -17.58 -3.83
CA GLU A 284 6.24 -16.86 -2.56
C GLU A 284 4.94 -16.89 -1.75
N GLU A 285 3.78 -17.05 -2.39
CA GLU A 285 2.51 -17.07 -1.68
C GLU A 285 2.45 -18.24 -0.71
N ARG A 286 2.84 -19.44 -1.17
CA ARG A 286 2.86 -20.65 -0.35
C ARG A 286 3.74 -20.47 0.89
N ILE A 287 4.86 -19.77 0.72
CA ILE A 287 5.79 -19.46 1.82
C ILE A 287 5.10 -18.52 2.83
N LEU A 288 4.51 -17.42 2.38
CA LEU A 288 3.93 -16.45 3.31
C LEU A 288 2.64 -16.94 3.98
N GLN A 289 1.78 -17.68 3.27
CA GLN A 289 0.55 -18.25 3.83
C GLN A 289 0.82 -19.33 4.89
N SER A 290 2.00 -19.95 4.88
CA SER A 290 2.38 -20.88 5.95
C SER A 290 2.53 -20.21 7.32
N ILE A 291 2.65 -18.86 7.37
CA ILE A 291 2.68 -18.09 8.62
C ILE A 291 1.23 -17.94 9.16
N PRO A 292 0.93 -18.42 10.38
CA PRO A 292 -0.43 -18.37 10.92
C PRO A 292 -1.01 -16.96 10.98
N GLY A 293 -2.05 -16.69 10.19
CA GLY A 293 -2.73 -15.40 10.15
C GLY A 293 -2.41 -14.53 8.94
N ILE A 294 -1.48 -14.94 8.08
CA ILE A 294 -1.28 -14.31 6.76
C ILE A 294 -2.15 -15.03 5.73
N GLY A 295 -3.11 -14.31 5.13
CA GLY A 295 -3.89 -14.78 3.98
C GLY A 295 -3.43 -14.12 2.66
N SER A 296 -4.04 -14.50 1.54
CA SER A 296 -3.68 -14.04 0.19
C SER A 296 -3.52 -12.53 0.06
N VAL A 297 -4.40 -11.73 0.66
CA VAL A 297 -4.31 -10.25 0.58
C VAL A 297 -3.05 -9.70 1.25
N TYR A 298 -2.73 -10.16 2.46
CA TYR A 298 -1.53 -9.70 3.18
C TYR A 298 -0.26 -10.24 2.51
N SER A 299 -0.30 -11.49 2.06
CA SER A 299 0.76 -12.12 1.28
C SER A 299 1.07 -11.31 0.02
N ALA A 300 0.04 -11.04 -0.80
CA ALA A 300 0.13 -10.24 -2.01
C ALA A 300 0.70 -8.85 -1.76
N GLY A 301 0.19 -8.13 -0.75
CA GLY A 301 0.67 -6.79 -0.42
C GLY A 301 2.14 -6.77 0.02
N ILE A 302 2.61 -7.82 0.69
CA ILE A 302 4.02 -7.97 1.06
C ILE A 302 4.87 -8.31 -0.16
N ILE A 303 4.49 -9.34 -0.93
CA ILE A 303 5.20 -9.80 -2.13
C ILE A 303 5.33 -8.67 -3.15
N ALA A 304 4.23 -7.96 -3.44
CA ALA A 304 4.19 -6.90 -4.44
C ALA A 304 5.08 -5.71 -4.08
N GLU A 305 5.22 -5.37 -2.80
CA GLU A 305 6.05 -4.26 -2.38
C GLU A 305 7.53 -4.63 -2.27
N ILE A 306 7.85 -5.87 -1.88
CA ILE A 306 9.22 -6.40 -1.89
C ILE A 306 9.72 -6.56 -3.34
N GLY A 307 8.94 -7.22 -4.20
CA GLY A 307 9.42 -7.77 -5.47
C GLY A 307 10.31 -8.99 -5.21
N SER A 308 11.41 -9.12 -5.94
CA SER A 308 12.45 -10.11 -5.63
C SER A 308 13.07 -9.81 -4.26
N ILE A 309 13.19 -10.83 -3.41
CA ILE A 309 13.85 -10.74 -2.10
C ILE A 309 15.36 -10.49 -2.24
N ASP A 310 15.97 -10.85 -3.37
CA ASP A 310 17.42 -10.77 -3.59
C ASP A 310 17.96 -9.36 -3.70
N ARG A 311 17.08 -8.37 -3.89
CA ARG A 311 17.45 -6.95 -3.82
C ARG A 311 17.88 -6.48 -2.42
N PHE A 312 17.72 -7.32 -1.39
CA PHE A 312 18.09 -7.01 -0.02
C PHE A 312 19.14 -8.01 0.45
N ASP A 313 20.32 -7.51 0.84
CA ASP A 313 21.40 -8.34 1.39
C ASP A 313 21.08 -8.81 2.81
N THR A 314 20.35 -7.99 3.56
CA THR A 314 20.04 -8.24 4.97
C THR A 314 18.60 -7.90 5.32
N GLU A 315 18.07 -8.59 6.33
CA GLU A 315 16.75 -8.33 6.89
C GLU A 315 16.59 -6.88 7.42
N ALA A 316 17.68 -6.27 7.86
CA ALA A 316 17.72 -4.89 8.32
C ALA A 316 17.51 -3.88 7.17
N GLN A 317 18.04 -4.17 5.96
CA GLN A 317 17.77 -3.35 4.78
C GLN A 317 16.29 -3.42 4.39
N LEU A 318 15.66 -4.61 4.43
CA LEU A 318 14.23 -4.76 4.18
C LEU A 318 13.39 -4.00 5.22
N ALA A 319 13.74 -4.09 6.51
CA ALA A 319 13.05 -3.34 7.56
C ALA A 319 13.17 -1.82 7.39
N LYS A 320 14.36 -1.33 7.00
CA LYS A 320 14.57 0.08 6.65
C LYS A 320 13.73 0.49 5.45
N TYR A 321 13.65 -0.36 4.41
CA TYR A 321 12.80 -0.12 3.24
C TYR A 321 11.32 -0.02 3.62
N ALA A 322 10.82 -0.89 4.50
CA ALA A 322 9.45 -0.82 5.05
C ALA A 322 9.22 0.40 5.99
N GLY A 323 10.27 1.13 6.36
CA GLY A 323 10.20 2.18 7.38
C GLY A 323 9.97 1.63 8.79
N LEU A 324 10.27 0.35 9.02
CA LEU A 324 10.31 -0.30 10.34
C LEU A 324 11.73 -0.23 10.91
N ALA A 325 12.37 0.93 10.82
CA ALA A 325 13.67 1.21 11.41
C ALA A 325 13.59 2.43 12.33
N TRP A 326 14.38 2.41 13.40
CA TRP A 326 14.49 3.51 14.34
C TRP A 326 15.75 4.30 14.05
N ARG A 327 15.66 5.63 14.12
CA ARG A 327 16.85 6.49 13.99
C ARG A 327 17.78 6.22 15.17
N GLN A 328 19.02 5.82 14.90
CA GLN A 328 20.10 5.98 15.87
C GLN A 328 20.48 7.46 15.92
N LYS A 329 20.28 8.13 17.05
CA LYS A 329 21.00 9.38 17.34
C LYS A 329 22.28 8.99 18.07
N GLN A 330 23.43 9.17 17.42
CA GLN A 330 24.75 9.12 18.07
C GLN A 330 25.09 10.50 18.67
N SER A 331 24.28 10.98 19.60
CA SER A 331 24.63 12.19 20.37
C SER A 331 24.20 12.01 21.83
N SER A 332 25.23 11.81 22.66
CA SER A 332 25.32 11.99 24.12
C SER A 332 24.27 11.33 25.03
N ASN A 333 24.75 10.43 25.92
CA ASN A 333 24.30 10.04 27.28
C ASN A 333 22.81 10.06 27.71
N PHE A 334 21.85 10.20 26.79
CA PHE A 334 20.42 10.16 27.07
C PHE A 334 19.75 9.19 26.09
N ASP A 335 19.55 7.96 26.55
CA ASP A 335 18.77 6.97 25.82
C ASP A 335 17.28 7.28 25.99
N SER A 336 16.79 8.23 25.18
CA SER A 336 15.35 8.49 25.14
C SER A 336 14.61 7.28 24.55
N GLU A 337 13.64 6.73 25.29
CA GLU A 337 12.77 5.64 24.81
C GLU A 337 11.88 6.03 23.62
N HIS A 338 11.84 7.34 23.31
CA HIS A 338 11.04 7.97 22.27
C HIS A 338 11.87 8.24 21.00
N LYS A 339 12.42 7.19 20.38
CA LYS A 339 13.06 7.31 19.06
C LYS A 339 11.98 7.30 17.98
N PRO A 340 11.73 8.41 17.26
CA PRO A 340 10.72 8.42 16.22
C PRO A 340 11.11 7.43 15.13
N MET A 341 10.15 6.58 14.76
CA MET A 341 10.26 5.70 13.60
C MET A 341 10.54 6.55 12.36
N THR A 342 11.41 6.07 11.46
CA THR A 342 11.69 6.80 10.23
C THR A 342 10.40 6.98 9.42
N LYS A 343 10.01 8.23 9.16
CA LYS A 343 8.87 8.54 8.27
C LYS A 343 9.15 8.17 6.82
N ASN A 344 10.43 8.02 6.46
CA ASN A 344 10.88 7.59 5.15
C ASN A 344 10.86 6.05 5.05
N GLY A 345 10.12 5.52 4.08
CA GLY A 345 9.99 4.09 3.82
C GLY A 345 8.67 3.77 3.11
N ASN A 346 8.58 2.60 2.49
CA ASN A 346 7.38 2.13 1.79
C ASN A 346 6.22 1.95 2.77
N HIS A 347 5.27 2.89 2.76
CA HIS A 347 4.15 2.92 3.70
C HIS A 347 3.15 1.79 3.46
N TYR A 348 2.97 1.32 2.21
CA TYR A 348 2.14 0.16 1.89
C TYR A 348 2.72 -1.12 2.48
N LEU A 349 4.03 -1.35 2.29
CA LEU A 349 4.70 -2.50 2.90
C LEU A 349 4.58 -2.47 4.43
N ARG A 350 4.74 -1.30 5.03
CA ARG A 350 4.56 -1.11 6.48
C ARG A 350 3.16 -1.47 6.92
N TYR A 351 2.15 -0.98 6.22
CA TYR A 351 0.74 -1.26 6.48
C TYR A 351 0.49 -2.77 6.48
N TYR A 352 0.89 -3.46 5.41
CA TYR A 352 0.67 -4.90 5.28
C TYR A 352 1.39 -5.70 6.37
N LEU A 353 2.64 -5.34 6.72
CA LEU A 353 3.40 -5.99 7.79
C LEU A 353 2.78 -5.76 9.18
N VAL A 354 2.27 -4.56 9.46
CA VAL A 354 1.66 -4.24 10.76
C VAL A 354 0.30 -4.92 10.92
N GLU A 355 -0.54 -4.91 9.88
CA GLU A 355 -1.83 -5.62 9.89
C GLU A 355 -1.63 -7.14 10.02
N ALA A 356 -0.67 -7.70 9.27
CA ALA A 356 -0.30 -9.11 9.41
C ALA A 356 0.16 -9.42 10.84
N ALA A 357 1.04 -8.59 11.42
CA ALA A 357 1.50 -8.78 12.79
C ALA A 357 0.37 -8.72 13.83
N ASN A 358 -0.63 -7.86 13.63
CA ASN A 358 -1.81 -7.75 14.50
C ASN A 358 -2.70 -9.01 14.46
N LEU A 359 -2.71 -9.76 13.36
CA LEU A 359 -3.36 -11.06 13.26
C LEU A 359 -2.50 -12.19 13.79
N ILE A 360 -1.21 -12.22 13.42
CA ILE A 360 -0.28 -13.28 13.82
C ILE A 360 -0.15 -13.34 15.35
N ARG A 361 -0.11 -12.20 16.06
CA ARG A 361 -0.07 -12.21 17.55
C ARG A 361 -1.24 -12.95 18.20
N GLN A 362 -2.36 -13.10 17.48
CA GLN A 362 -3.56 -13.78 18.00
C GLN A 362 -3.53 -15.27 17.68
N ARG A 363 -2.74 -15.72 16.70
CA ARG A 363 -2.74 -17.09 16.19
C ARG A 363 -1.46 -17.86 16.50
N ASP A 364 -0.31 -17.19 16.49
CA ASP A 364 0.99 -17.79 16.76
C ASP A 364 1.45 -17.53 18.21
N PRO A 365 1.83 -18.57 18.98
CA PRO A 365 2.23 -18.44 20.38
C PRO A 365 3.55 -17.66 20.58
N VAL A 366 4.50 -17.76 19.65
CA VAL A 366 5.78 -17.04 19.74
C VAL A 366 5.56 -15.54 19.56
N PHE A 367 4.75 -15.15 18.59
CA PHE A 367 4.36 -13.75 18.39
C PHE A 367 3.44 -13.25 19.51
N ARG A 368 2.55 -14.08 20.05
CA ARG A 368 1.71 -13.72 21.21
C ARG A 368 2.56 -13.38 22.43
N LYS A 369 3.54 -14.24 22.78
CA LYS A 369 4.46 -14.02 23.90
C LYS A 369 5.31 -12.77 23.69
N TYR A 370 5.83 -12.57 22.47
CA TYR A 370 6.61 -11.39 22.13
C TYR A 370 5.77 -10.10 22.21
N TYR A 371 4.53 -10.14 21.70
CA TYR A 371 3.58 -9.04 21.77
C TYR A 371 3.30 -8.65 23.23
N GLN A 372 2.96 -9.61 24.09
CA GLN A 372 2.63 -9.35 25.49
C GLN A 372 3.82 -8.69 26.21
N LYS A 373 5.02 -9.27 26.06
CA LYS A 373 6.25 -8.67 26.61
C LYS A 373 6.43 -7.21 26.17
N LYS A 374 6.24 -6.91 24.88
CA LYS A 374 6.39 -5.53 24.36
C LYS A 374 5.25 -4.60 24.73
N TYR A 375 4.08 -5.14 25.04
CA TYR A 375 2.95 -4.39 25.56
C TYR A 375 3.24 -3.93 26.99
N ASP A 376 3.72 -4.83 27.84
CA ASP A 376 4.01 -4.57 29.25
C ASP A 376 5.22 -3.63 29.43
N GLU A 377 6.20 -3.68 28.53
CA GLU A 377 7.35 -2.76 28.50
C GLU A 377 7.00 -1.33 28.07
N ALA A 378 5.80 -1.07 27.54
CA ALA A 378 5.47 0.20 26.89
C ALA A 378 4.60 1.12 27.76
N PHE A 379 5.15 2.27 28.16
CA PHE A 379 4.41 3.30 28.91
C PHE A 379 3.35 4.03 28.07
N TYR A 380 3.64 4.27 26.78
CA TYR A 380 2.76 5.05 25.90
C TYR A 380 2.30 4.22 24.70
N SER A 381 0.98 4.23 24.44
CA SER A 381 0.35 3.50 23.33
C SER A 381 0.83 2.04 23.23
N PRO A 382 0.70 1.24 24.29
CA PRO A 382 1.32 -0.09 24.41
C PRO A 382 0.94 -1.02 23.26
N HIS A 383 -0.34 -0.99 22.85
CA HIS A 383 -0.83 -1.76 21.71
C HIS A 383 -0.10 -1.42 20.41
N LYS A 384 -0.02 -0.13 20.05
CA LYS A 384 0.61 0.31 18.79
C LYS A 384 2.10 -0.02 18.78
N ARG A 385 2.80 0.23 19.89
CA ARG A 385 4.23 -0.04 20.04
C ARG A 385 4.53 -1.54 19.92
N ALA A 386 3.78 -2.37 20.63
CA ALA A 386 3.93 -3.82 20.57
C ALA A 386 3.64 -4.39 19.17
N CYS A 387 2.59 -3.91 18.48
CA CYS A 387 2.27 -4.32 17.11
C CYS A 387 3.38 -3.96 16.12
N VAL A 388 3.93 -2.74 16.17
CA VAL A 388 5.03 -2.31 15.28
C VAL A 388 6.30 -3.13 15.54
N LEU A 389 6.61 -3.45 16.79
CA LEU A 389 7.74 -4.31 17.14
C LEU A 389 7.51 -5.77 16.67
N CYS A 390 6.28 -6.27 16.72
CA CYS A 390 5.92 -7.56 16.12
C CYS A 390 6.09 -7.53 14.60
N ALA A 391 5.69 -6.44 13.94
CA ALA A 391 5.90 -6.26 12.50
C ALA A 391 7.39 -6.27 12.14
N ARG A 392 8.26 -5.62 12.94
CA ARG A 392 9.72 -5.69 12.76
C ARG A 392 10.26 -7.10 12.86
N LYS A 393 9.80 -7.88 13.85
CA LYS A 393 10.16 -9.29 14.03
C LYS A 393 9.65 -10.12 12.85
N LEU A 394 8.44 -9.87 12.39
CA LEU A 394 7.85 -10.52 11.22
C LEU A 394 8.64 -10.25 9.95
N THR A 395 9.12 -9.02 9.73
CA THR A 395 10.00 -8.69 8.59
C THR A 395 11.24 -9.57 8.55
N ARG A 396 11.87 -9.82 9.71
CA ARG A 396 13.01 -10.73 9.81
C ARG A 396 12.66 -12.17 9.42
N THR A 397 11.52 -12.65 9.91
CA THR A 397 11.01 -13.99 9.59
C THR A 397 10.76 -14.12 8.09
N ILE A 398 10.02 -13.17 7.51
CA ILE A 398 9.68 -13.14 6.08
C ILE A 398 10.94 -13.10 5.22
N PHE A 399 11.92 -12.25 5.56
CA PHE A 399 13.20 -12.20 4.85
C PHE A 399 13.87 -13.57 4.80
N THR A 400 13.97 -14.23 5.95
CA THR A 400 14.64 -15.53 6.08
C THR A 400 13.91 -16.63 5.28
N LEU A 401 12.58 -16.66 5.37
CA LEU A 401 11.76 -17.67 4.67
C LEU A 401 11.82 -17.49 3.16
N LEU A 402 11.68 -16.25 2.66
CA LEU A 402 11.75 -15.96 1.23
C LEU A 402 13.16 -16.23 0.67
N LYS A 403 14.22 -15.80 1.37
CA LYS A 403 15.60 -16.00 0.93
C LYS A 403 15.99 -17.49 0.84
N ASN A 404 15.42 -18.32 1.71
CA ASN A 404 15.71 -19.76 1.75
C ASN A 404 14.69 -20.62 1.00
N GLY A 405 13.60 -20.04 0.48
CA GLY A 405 12.50 -20.81 -0.12
C GLY A 405 11.80 -21.75 0.87
N GLN A 406 11.74 -21.40 2.16
CA GLN A 406 11.28 -22.29 3.23
C GLN A 406 9.90 -21.88 3.74
N ILE A 407 9.06 -22.88 4.07
CA ILE A 407 7.81 -22.65 4.79
C ILE A 407 8.06 -22.39 6.27
N TYR A 408 7.18 -21.61 6.89
CA TYR A 408 7.20 -21.32 8.31
C TYR A 408 6.90 -22.58 9.12
N GLN A 409 7.76 -22.85 10.09
CA GLN A 409 7.52 -23.85 11.12
C GLN A 409 7.50 -23.13 12.46
N THR A 410 6.44 -23.33 13.25
CA THR A 410 6.38 -22.79 14.60
C THR A 410 7.55 -23.39 15.39
N PRO A 411 8.47 -22.57 15.93
CA PRO A 411 9.55 -23.06 16.76
C PRO A 411 8.99 -23.88 17.92
N ARG A 412 9.53 -25.09 18.14
CA ARG A 412 9.15 -25.97 19.24
C ARG A 412 9.41 -25.34 20.60
#